data_AF-A0A543IUA0-F1
#
_entry.id   AF-A0A543IUA0-F1
#
_cell.length_a   1.000
_cell.length_b   1.000
_cell.length_c   1.000
_cell.angle_alpha   90.00
_cell.angle_beta   90.00
_cell.angle_gamma   90.00
#
_symmetry.space_group_name_H-M   'P 1'
#
loop_
_entity.id
_entity.type
_entity.pdbx_description
1 polymer ?
#
loop_
_entity_poly.entity_id
_entity_poly.type
_entity_poly.pdbx_seq_one_letter_code
_entity_poly.pdbx_strand_id
1 'polypeptide(L)'
;MGIDQGTLAELRSRYGAREARLAEAAIDVIAGEDGLEAVTAHRLQEFLWRTLPGWRIDDPERVAAALGHLFTLTGLDRYAELATCETTKAILAVYSRQGADAGREACDAAIAESGLQPPDTTLLAWRVFSGPVEHAARHACAAVLEMAVTAGELRPGARGWERTRTTLTERCLTAPRPDGPWLDRVHAERLAAWTRTVTPAKAALLGAAAELLDRPIPSSPAAFGPLRWLLAEARDGLALTGRHEIAPGLVAVAADAFGWRDGAGDAVAEADVPPLRCLRYVAARELRAVRRLGDRLVLTPLGRRMVADEQVFWAAAVRAVVGTGNAVALAAREVMLALLLVDGPMPPARLERRTREVLGEEWEDGERLTLAVREQRLLLCDRLRALDCHRPDPRLRGLVVLTPYGELAVRAALRAHALRPHPVLPR
;
A
#
# COMPACT_ATOMS: atom_id res chain seq x y z
N MET A 1 -19.50 -22.24 -17.60
CA MET A 1 -19.67 -22.73 -18.98
C MET A 1 -18.31 -23.23 -19.46
N GLY A 2 -18.01 -24.52 -19.27
CA GLY A 2 -16.71 -25.11 -19.62
C GLY A 2 -16.49 -25.19 -21.13
N ILE A 3 -15.34 -25.73 -21.54
CA ILE A 3 -15.06 -26.02 -22.97
C ILE A 3 -16.22 -26.85 -23.53
N ASP A 4 -16.79 -26.44 -24.66
CA ASP A 4 -17.92 -27.17 -25.23
C ASP A 4 -17.50 -28.60 -25.61
N GLN A 5 -18.45 -29.54 -25.47
CA GLN A 5 -18.17 -30.96 -25.70
C GLN A 5 -17.79 -31.27 -27.16
N GLY A 6 -18.21 -30.44 -28.11
CA GLY A 6 -17.84 -30.56 -29.52
C GLY A 6 -16.37 -30.26 -29.74
N THR A 7 -15.89 -29.13 -29.21
CA THR A 7 -14.47 -28.74 -29.25
C THR A 7 -13.59 -29.76 -28.54
N LEU A 8 -14.02 -30.28 -27.37
CA LEU A 8 -13.27 -31.34 -26.68
C LEU A 8 -13.23 -32.64 -27.49
N ALA A 9 -14.33 -33.04 -28.13
CA ALA A 9 -14.35 -34.22 -28.99
C ALA A 9 -13.44 -34.05 -30.21
N GLU A 10 -13.43 -32.85 -30.81
CA GLU A 10 -12.56 -32.52 -31.94
C GLU A 10 -11.07 -32.52 -31.53
N LEU A 11 -10.73 -31.91 -30.40
CA LEU A 11 -9.37 -31.93 -29.86
C LEU A 11 -8.91 -33.37 -29.57
N ARG A 12 -9.78 -34.20 -28.98
CA ARG A 12 -9.52 -35.64 -28.76
C ARG A 12 -9.29 -36.39 -30.07
N SER A 13 -10.10 -36.11 -31.09
CA SER A 13 -10.02 -36.78 -32.39
C SER A 13 -8.76 -36.40 -33.17
N ARG A 14 -8.33 -35.14 -33.12
CA ARG A 14 -7.19 -34.64 -33.90
C ARG A 14 -5.84 -34.85 -33.21
N TYR A 15 -5.79 -34.67 -31.88
CA TYR A 15 -4.53 -34.61 -31.13
C TYR A 15 -4.41 -35.67 -30.04
N GLY A 16 -5.50 -36.37 -29.71
CA GLY A 16 -5.50 -37.47 -28.75
C GLY A 16 -6.19 -37.15 -27.42
N ALA A 17 -6.55 -38.21 -26.69
CA ALA A 17 -7.29 -38.08 -25.44
C ALA A 17 -6.49 -37.44 -24.30
N ARG A 18 -5.15 -37.53 -24.34
CA ARG A 18 -4.28 -36.95 -23.31
C ARG A 18 -4.22 -35.44 -23.44
N GLU A 19 -4.03 -34.94 -24.65
CA GLU A 19 -3.96 -33.52 -25.02
C GLU A 19 -5.24 -32.81 -24.60
N ALA A 20 -6.40 -33.40 -24.91
CA ALA A 20 -7.67 -32.84 -24.50
C ALA A 20 -7.82 -32.74 -22.98
N ARG A 21 -7.40 -33.76 -22.22
CA ARG A 21 -7.41 -33.71 -20.75
C ARG A 21 -6.46 -32.66 -20.17
N LEU A 22 -5.30 -32.47 -20.78
CA LEU A 22 -4.34 -31.45 -20.35
C LEU A 22 -4.88 -30.04 -20.59
N ALA A 23 -5.48 -29.80 -21.77
CA ALA A 23 -6.10 -28.51 -22.09
C ALA A 23 -7.30 -28.23 -21.18
N GLU A 24 -8.16 -29.22 -20.93
CA GLU A 24 -9.30 -29.12 -20.02
C GLU A 24 -8.85 -28.75 -18.60
N ALA A 25 -7.91 -29.51 -18.02
CA ALA A 25 -7.37 -29.22 -16.70
C ALA A 25 -6.70 -27.84 -16.60
N ALA A 26 -6.04 -27.39 -17.68
CA ALA A 26 -5.42 -26.08 -17.72
C ALA A 26 -6.46 -24.95 -17.77
N ILE A 27 -7.53 -25.08 -18.57
CA ILE A 27 -8.62 -24.10 -18.62
C ILE A 27 -9.36 -24.02 -17.28
N ASP A 28 -9.58 -25.15 -16.61
CA ASP A 28 -10.18 -25.16 -15.27
C ASP A 28 -9.35 -24.33 -14.27
N VAL A 29 -8.02 -24.35 -14.38
CA VAL A 29 -7.13 -23.52 -13.54
C VAL A 29 -7.09 -22.06 -13.99
N ILE A 30 -7.11 -21.78 -15.29
CA ILE A 30 -7.03 -20.41 -15.84
C ILE A 30 -8.32 -19.62 -15.59
N ALA A 31 -9.47 -20.27 -15.78
CA ALA A 31 -10.76 -19.59 -15.88
C ALA A 31 -11.83 -20.17 -14.96
N GLY A 32 -11.61 -21.32 -14.33
CA GLY A 32 -12.58 -21.95 -13.44
C GLY A 32 -13.93 -22.18 -14.13
N GLU A 33 -15.01 -21.89 -13.40
CA GLU A 33 -16.37 -22.11 -13.89
C GLU A 33 -16.78 -21.21 -15.06
N ASP A 34 -16.08 -20.09 -15.28
CA ASP A 34 -16.37 -19.15 -16.37
C ASP A 34 -15.90 -19.67 -17.74
N GLY A 35 -14.94 -20.60 -17.74
CA GLY A 35 -14.44 -21.27 -18.95
C GLY A 35 -13.76 -20.33 -19.96
N LEU A 36 -13.80 -20.71 -21.25
CA LEU A 36 -13.01 -20.08 -22.32
C LEU A 36 -13.25 -18.56 -22.46
N GLU A 37 -14.46 -18.07 -22.16
CA GLU A 37 -14.81 -16.65 -22.28
C GLU A 37 -14.07 -15.76 -21.27
N ALA A 38 -13.61 -16.33 -20.16
CA ALA A 38 -12.87 -15.60 -19.13
C ALA A 38 -11.35 -15.72 -19.28
N VAL A 39 -10.87 -16.32 -20.36
CA VAL A 39 -9.44 -16.37 -20.70
C VAL A 39 -9.00 -15.01 -21.23
N THR A 40 -7.95 -14.47 -20.60
CA THR A 40 -7.24 -13.28 -21.04
C THR A 40 -5.77 -13.63 -21.26
N ALA A 41 -5.05 -12.86 -22.08
CA ALA A 41 -3.62 -13.08 -22.26
C ALA A 41 -2.87 -12.96 -20.94
N HIS A 42 -3.30 -12.08 -20.02
CA HIS A 42 -2.67 -11.97 -18.70
C HIS A 42 -2.82 -13.25 -17.86
N ARG A 43 -4.05 -13.80 -17.76
CA ARG A 43 -4.27 -15.07 -17.04
C ARG A 43 -3.52 -16.23 -17.67
N LEU A 44 -3.46 -16.27 -18.99
CA LEU A 44 -2.71 -17.27 -19.73
C LEU A 44 -1.20 -17.14 -19.48
N GLN A 45 -0.63 -15.93 -19.44
CA GLN A 45 0.76 -15.68 -19.07
C GLN A 45 1.05 -16.13 -17.64
N GLU A 46 0.22 -15.76 -16.66
CA GLU A 46 0.39 -16.18 -15.28
C GLU A 46 0.33 -17.71 -15.15
N PHE A 47 -0.60 -18.36 -15.84
CA PHE A 47 -0.69 -19.80 -15.85
C PHE A 47 0.56 -20.45 -16.46
N LEU A 48 0.87 -20.14 -17.73
CA LEU A 48 1.95 -20.78 -18.48
C LEU A 48 3.31 -20.56 -17.84
N TRP A 49 3.57 -19.35 -17.34
CA TRP A 49 4.91 -18.94 -16.92
C TRP A 49 5.12 -19.08 -15.42
N ARG A 50 4.07 -19.11 -14.59
CA ARG A 50 4.22 -19.16 -13.12
C ARG A 50 3.58 -20.40 -12.49
N THR A 51 2.38 -20.77 -12.91
CA THR A 51 1.63 -21.89 -12.30
C THR A 51 2.03 -23.25 -12.87
N LEU A 52 2.08 -23.35 -14.19
CA LEU A 52 2.36 -24.59 -14.92
C LEU A 52 3.71 -25.22 -14.55
N PRO A 53 4.82 -24.49 -14.35
CA PRO A 53 6.08 -25.08 -13.90
C PRO A 53 6.00 -25.78 -12.54
N GLY A 54 5.02 -25.43 -11.70
CA GLY A 54 4.78 -26.08 -10.42
C GLY A 54 3.94 -27.36 -10.52
N TRP A 55 3.37 -27.67 -11.68
CA TRP A 55 2.62 -28.90 -11.89
C TRP A 55 3.56 -30.11 -11.87
N ARG A 56 3.11 -31.20 -11.23
CA ARG A 56 3.82 -32.48 -11.24
C ARG A 56 3.60 -33.22 -12.56
N ILE A 57 4.15 -32.66 -13.65
CA ILE A 57 4.09 -33.21 -14.99
C ILE A 57 5.48 -33.21 -15.64
N ASP A 58 5.78 -34.27 -16.39
CA ASP A 58 7.12 -34.46 -16.98
C ASP A 58 7.43 -33.46 -18.10
N ASP A 59 6.39 -32.97 -18.79
CA ASP A 59 6.52 -32.10 -19.97
C ASP A 59 5.50 -30.95 -19.91
N PRO A 60 5.86 -29.83 -19.26
CA PRO A 60 5.06 -28.61 -19.25
C PRO A 60 4.81 -28.03 -20.66
N GLU A 61 5.77 -28.17 -21.59
CA GLU A 61 5.61 -27.66 -22.96
C GLU A 61 4.46 -28.35 -23.69
N ARG A 62 4.19 -29.63 -23.38
CA ARG A 62 3.02 -30.34 -23.92
C ARG A 62 1.69 -29.76 -23.44
N VAL A 63 1.61 -29.24 -22.21
CA VAL A 63 0.41 -28.54 -21.73
C VAL A 63 0.22 -27.22 -22.49
N ALA A 64 1.31 -26.48 -22.68
CA ALA A 64 1.30 -25.25 -23.47
C ALA A 64 0.88 -25.51 -24.93
N ALA A 65 1.40 -26.58 -25.56
CA ALA A 65 1.00 -27.00 -26.91
C ALA A 65 -0.47 -27.43 -26.98
N ALA A 66 -0.96 -28.19 -25.98
CA ALA A 66 -2.37 -28.59 -25.92
C ALA A 66 -3.32 -27.39 -25.81
N LEU A 67 -2.97 -26.39 -25.00
CA LEU A 67 -3.67 -25.11 -24.97
C LEU A 67 -3.60 -24.39 -26.32
N GLY A 68 -2.43 -24.38 -26.97
CA GLY A 68 -2.26 -23.84 -28.32
C GLY A 68 -3.25 -24.44 -29.32
N HIS A 69 -3.36 -25.77 -29.36
CA HIS A 69 -4.31 -26.48 -30.22
C HIS A 69 -5.76 -26.14 -29.89
N LEU A 70 -6.13 -26.10 -28.60
CA LEU A 70 -7.47 -25.70 -28.16
C LEU A 70 -7.83 -24.29 -28.64
N PHE A 71 -6.91 -23.33 -28.46
CA PHE A 71 -7.15 -21.95 -28.85
C PHE A 71 -7.26 -21.79 -30.37
N THR A 72 -6.46 -22.52 -31.16
CA THR A 72 -6.62 -22.54 -32.62
C THR A 72 -7.97 -23.11 -33.05
N LEU A 73 -8.44 -24.21 -32.44
CA LEU A 73 -9.75 -24.79 -32.76
C LEU A 73 -10.91 -23.85 -32.46
N THR A 74 -10.74 -22.98 -31.45
CA THR A 74 -11.76 -22.02 -31.02
C THR A 74 -11.60 -20.63 -31.65
N GLY A 75 -10.63 -20.45 -32.57
CA GLY A 75 -10.40 -19.17 -33.25
C GLY A 75 -9.74 -18.09 -32.38
N LEU A 76 -9.11 -18.48 -31.27
CA LEU A 76 -8.42 -17.59 -30.33
C LEU A 76 -6.91 -17.54 -30.64
N ASP A 77 -6.58 -17.19 -31.89
CA ASP A 77 -5.23 -17.33 -32.44
C ASP A 77 -4.15 -16.60 -31.63
N ARG A 78 -4.46 -15.43 -31.05
CA ARG A 78 -3.52 -14.69 -30.18
C ARG A 78 -3.14 -15.49 -28.93
N TYR A 79 -4.08 -16.23 -28.35
CA TYR A 79 -3.82 -17.07 -27.19
C TYR A 79 -3.07 -18.34 -27.59
N ALA A 80 -3.36 -18.88 -28.78
CA ALA A 80 -2.59 -19.99 -29.35
C ALA A 80 -1.12 -19.60 -29.57
N GLU A 81 -0.87 -18.42 -30.13
CA GLU A 81 0.46 -17.87 -30.34
C GLU A 81 1.18 -17.66 -28.99
N LEU A 82 0.52 -17.06 -28.01
CA LEU A 82 1.10 -16.87 -26.68
C LEU A 82 1.49 -18.21 -26.03
N ALA A 83 0.65 -19.24 -26.16
CA ALA A 83 0.91 -20.57 -25.61
C ALA A 83 2.10 -21.27 -26.28
N THR A 84 2.41 -20.93 -27.52
CA THR A 84 3.43 -21.62 -28.33
C THR A 84 4.66 -20.76 -28.67
N CYS A 85 4.69 -19.50 -28.21
CA CYS A 85 5.75 -18.56 -28.52
C CYS A 85 7.09 -18.93 -27.85
N GLU A 86 8.18 -18.42 -28.43
CA GLU A 86 9.54 -18.65 -27.94
C GLU A 86 9.75 -18.15 -26.50
N THR A 87 9.08 -17.07 -26.08
CA THR A 87 9.12 -16.60 -24.70
C THR A 87 8.59 -17.64 -23.72
N THR A 88 7.45 -18.27 -24.03
CA THR A 88 6.88 -19.34 -23.20
C THR A 88 7.84 -20.52 -23.08
N LYS A 89 8.39 -20.99 -24.22
CA LYS A 89 9.38 -22.08 -24.22
C LYS A 89 10.64 -21.73 -23.43
N ALA A 90 11.17 -20.52 -23.61
CA ALA A 90 12.36 -20.05 -22.91
C ALA A 90 12.16 -20.04 -21.40
N ILE A 91 11.02 -19.53 -20.90
CA ILE A 91 10.72 -19.50 -19.47
C ILE A 91 10.61 -20.93 -18.91
N LEU A 92 9.85 -21.82 -19.56
CA LEU A 92 9.73 -23.23 -19.14
C LEU A 92 11.10 -23.93 -19.11
N ALA A 93 11.96 -23.66 -20.09
CA ALA A 93 13.32 -24.18 -20.12
C ALA A 93 14.21 -23.62 -18.99
N VAL A 94 14.04 -22.36 -18.60
CA VAL A 94 14.75 -21.79 -17.44
C VAL A 94 14.35 -22.50 -16.15
N TYR A 95 13.05 -22.73 -15.92
CA TYR A 95 12.58 -23.52 -14.78
C TYR A 95 13.22 -24.91 -14.73
N SER A 96 13.27 -25.60 -15.88
CA SER A 96 13.84 -26.95 -15.98
C SER A 96 15.36 -26.97 -15.75
N ARG A 97 16.10 -26.01 -16.31
CA ARG A 97 17.58 -26.04 -16.34
C ARG A 97 18.24 -25.31 -15.19
N GLN A 98 17.62 -24.25 -14.68
CA GLN A 98 18.21 -23.32 -13.71
C GLN A 98 17.44 -23.29 -12.38
N GLY A 99 16.30 -23.97 -12.31
CA GLY A 99 15.51 -24.10 -11.10
C GLY A 99 14.47 -22.98 -10.93
N ALA A 100 13.71 -23.10 -9.84
CA ALA A 100 12.48 -22.33 -9.64
C ALA A 100 12.72 -20.83 -9.41
N ASP A 101 13.85 -20.44 -8.81
CA ASP A 101 14.16 -19.02 -8.57
C ASP A 101 14.45 -18.28 -9.89
N ALA A 102 15.37 -18.81 -10.70
CA ALA A 102 15.68 -18.25 -12.02
C ALA A 102 14.45 -18.25 -12.94
N GLY A 103 13.62 -19.30 -12.87
CA GLY A 103 12.36 -19.37 -13.60
C GLY A 103 11.38 -18.26 -13.19
N ARG A 104 11.23 -18.00 -11.89
CA ARG A 104 10.39 -16.91 -11.37
C ARG A 104 10.90 -15.55 -11.83
N GLU A 105 12.21 -15.31 -11.79
CA GLU A 105 12.80 -14.05 -12.27
C GLU A 105 12.54 -13.83 -13.77
N ALA A 106 12.73 -14.87 -14.59
CA ALA A 106 12.44 -14.81 -16.03
C ALA A 106 10.96 -14.56 -16.31
N CYS A 107 10.07 -15.20 -15.55
CA CYS A 107 8.63 -14.97 -15.60
C CYS A 107 8.25 -13.53 -15.23
N ASP A 108 8.79 -13.00 -14.13
CA ASP A 108 8.53 -11.64 -13.68
C ASP A 108 8.99 -10.60 -14.72
N ALA A 109 10.15 -10.81 -15.34
CA ALA A 109 10.65 -9.98 -16.42
C ALA A 109 9.72 -10.00 -17.64
N ALA A 110 9.31 -11.18 -18.11
CA ALA A 110 8.43 -11.32 -19.26
C ALA A 110 7.02 -10.71 -19.03
N ILE A 111 6.47 -10.87 -17.83
CA ILE A 111 5.19 -10.24 -17.45
C ILE A 111 5.31 -8.71 -17.40
N ALA A 112 6.43 -8.18 -16.91
CA ALA A 112 6.68 -6.74 -16.89
C ALA A 112 6.74 -6.16 -18.31
N GLU A 113 7.37 -6.88 -19.25
CA GLU A 113 7.52 -6.50 -20.65
C GLU A 113 6.24 -6.65 -21.48
N SER A 114 5.33 -7.57 -21.13
CA SER A 114 4.08 -7.78 -21.87
C SER A 114 3.15 -6.56 -21.89
N GLY A 115 3.32 -5.68 -20.91
CA GLY A 115 2.51 -4.48 -20.72
C GLY A 115 1.07 -4.75 -20.25
N LEU A 116 0.73 -6.00 -19.99
CA LEU A 116 -0.60 -6.42 -19.51
C LEU A 116 -0.70 -6.37 -17.98
N GLN A 117 0.43 -6.33 -17.28
CA GLN A 117 0.45 -6.18 -15.82
C GLN A 117 0.00 -4.78 -15.42
N PRO A 118 -1.09 -4.64 -14.63
CA PRO A 118 -1.49 -3.36 -14.08
C PRO A 118 -0.38 -2.81 -13.17
N PRO A 119 0.16 -1.59 -13.43
CA PRO A 119 1.18 -1.01 -12.59
C PRO A 119 0.58 -0.48 -11.29
N ASP A 120 1.45 -0.25 -10.30
CA ASP A 120 1.11 0.62 -9.17
C ASP A 120 0.80 2.03 -9.68
N THR A 121 -0.17 2.67 -9.04
CA THR A 121 -0.69 3.98 -9.41
C THR A 121 -0.69 4.92 -8.21
N THR A 122 -1.09 6.18 -8.42
CA THR A 122 -1.30 7.10 -7.31
C THR A 122 -2.51 6.72 -6.45
N LEU A 123 -3.47 5.98 -7.03
CA LEU A 123 -4.71 5.56 -6.38
C LEU A 123 -4.56 4.25 -5.61
N LEU A 124 -3.78 3.31 -6.16
CA LEU A 124 -3.64 1.96 -5.63
C LEU A 124 -2.24 1.39 -5.93
N ALA A 125 -1.59 0.89 -4.88
CA ALA A 125 -0.46 -0.01 -5.00
C ALA A 125 -0.92 -1.44 -4.73
N TRP A 126 -0.63 -2.37 -5.64
CA TRP A 126 -1.08 -3.75 -5.62
C TRP A 126 -0.35 -4.56 -4.55
N ARG A 127 -1.08 -5.40 -3.82
CA ARG A 127 -0.50 -6.38 -2.90
C ARG A 127 -0.04 -7.61 -3.66
N VAL A 128 1.13 -8.14 -3.29
CA VAL A 128 1.61 -9.45 -3.75
C VAL A 128 0.59 -10.53 -3.40
N PHE A 129 0.06 -10.48 -2.18
CA PHE A 129 -1.02 -11.35 -1.71
C PHE A 129 -2.28 -10.52 -1.50
N SER A 130 -3.26 -10.72 -2.37
CA SER A 130 -4.53 -10.00 -2.38
C SER A 130 -5.69 -10.93 -2.01
N GLY A 131 -6.77 -10.38 -1.46
CA GLY A 131 -8.02 -11.11 -1.38
C GLY A 131 -8.71 -11.21 -2.75
N PRO A 132 -9.88 -11.86 -2.81
CA PRO A 132 -10.56 -12.17 -4.07
C PRO A 132 -10.98 -10.92 -4.87
N VAL A 133 -11.36 -9.83 -4.21
CA VAL A 133 -11.79 -8.59 -4.84
C VAL A 133 -10.61 -7.87 -5.48
N GLU A 134 -9.49 -7.72 -4.75
CA GLU A 134 -8.30 -7.10 -5.32
C GLU A 134 -7.69 -7.95 -6.45
N HIS A 135 -7.74 -9.27 -6.33
CA HIS A 135 -7.36 -10.17 -7.40
C HIS A 135 -8.25 -9.98 -8.64
N ALA A 136 -9.58 -9.94 -8.47
CA ALA A 136 -10.52 -9.69 -9.57
C ALA A 136 -10.34 -8.31 -10.22
N ALA A 137 -10.09 -7.27 -9.42
CA ALA A 137 -9.80 -5.92 -9.91
C ALA A 137 -8.53 -5.89 -10.77
N ARG A 138 -7.49 -6.62 -10.37
CA ARG A 138 -6.24 -6.75 -11.14
C ARG A 138 -6.50 -7.39 -12.50
N HIS A 139 -7.24 -8.51 -12.53
CA HIS A 139 -7.63 -9.17 -13.79
C HIS A 139 -8.48 -8.27 -14.69
N ALA A 140 -9.43 -7.53 -14.13
CA ALA A 140 -10.24 -6.58 -14.90
C ALA A 140 -9.37 -5.46 -15.51
N CYS A 141 -8.41 -4.93 -14.75
CA CYS A 141 -7.45 -3.95 -15.27
C CYS A 141 -6.58 -4.55 -16.38
N ALA A 142 -6.10 -5.78 -16.20
CA ALA A 142 -5.29 -6.47 -17.21
C ALA A 142 -6.06 -6.69 -18.52
N ALA A 143 -7.35 -7.05 -18.45
CA ALA A 143 -8.22 -7.16 -19.63
C ALA A 143 -8.40 -5.82 -20.36
N VAL A 144 -8.53 -4.70 -19.63
CA VAL A 144 -8.56 -3.36 -20.24
C VAL A 144 -7.24 -3.03 -20.95
N LEU A 145 -6.10 -3.35 -20.34
CA LEU A 145 -4.80 -3.16 -20.96
C LEU A 145 -4.64 -4.03 -22.21
N GLU A 146 -5.10 -5.26 -22.16
CA GLU A 146 -5.10 -6.17 -23.30
C GLU A 146 -5.93 -5.63 -24.48
N MET A 147 -7.16 -5.16 -24.22
CA MET A 147 -7.99 -4.53 -25.26
C MET A 147 -7.30 -3.30 -25.86
N ALA A 148 -6.64 -2.48 -25.04
CA ALA A 148 -5.89 -1.32 -25.53
C ALA A 148 -4.68 -1.71 -26.38
N VAL A 149 -4.02 -2.83 -26.07
CA VAL A 149 -2.96 -3.40 -26.93
C VAL A 149 -3.55 -3.87 -28.26
N THR A 150 -4.67 -4.59 -28.23
CA THR A 150 -5.37 -5.05 -29.45
C THR A 150 -5.78 -3.88 -30.34
N ALA A 151 -6.29 -2.80 -29.75
CA ALA A 151 -6.69 -1.59 -30.45
C ALA A 151 -5.49 -0.74 -30.92
N GLY A 152 -4.26 -1.06 -30.48
CA GLY A 152 -3.06 -0.30 -30.77
C GLY A 152 -2.93 1.03 -30.02
N GLU A 153 -3.82 1.30 -29.06
CA GLU A 153 -3.81 2.45 -28.15
C GLU A 153 -2.67 2.34 -27.12
N LEU A 154 -2.37 1.12 -26.68
CA LEU A 154 -1.23 0.79 -25.82
C LEU A 154 -0.20 0.00 -26.64
N ARG A 155 1.02 0.52 -26.73
CA ARG A 155 2.13 -0.14 -27.43
C ARG A 155 3.29 -0.34 -26.46
N PRO A 156 3.43 -1.53 -25.84
CA PRO A 156 4.55 -1.82 -24.95
C PRO A 156 5.90 -1.47 -25.59
N GLY A 157 6.79 -0.84 -24.84
CA GLY A 157 8.10 -0.36 -25.33
C GLY A 157 8.09 0.96 -26.11
N ALA A 158 6.94 1.47 -26.57
CA ALA A 158 6.87 2.75 -27.27
C ALA A 158 7.00 3.95 -26.33
N ARG A 159 7.48 5.11 -26.80
CA ARG A 159 7.62 6.30 -25.95
C ARG A 159 6.30 6.67 -25.25
N GLY A 160 6.31 6.72 -23.92
CA GLY A 160 5.16 7.13 -23.10
C GLY A 160 4.17 6.00 -22.75
N TRP A 161 4.43 4.76 -23.18
CA TRP A 161 3.53 3.63 -22.97
C TRP A 161 3.20 3.36 -21.49
N GLU A 162 4.17 3.51 -20.58
CA GLU A 162 3.95 3.34 -19.13
C GLU A 162 2.93 4.33 -18.58
N ARG A 163 2.96 5.58 -19.04
CA ARG A 163 2.00 6.61 -18.62
C ARG A 163 0.60 6.28 -19.14
N THR A 164 0.49 5.81 -20.39
CA THR A 164 -0.78 5.35 -20.96
C THR A 164 -1.31 4.16 -20.16
N ARG A 165 -0.45 3.18 -19.83
CA ARG A 165 -0.79 2.03 -19.00
C ARG A 165 -1.32 2.45 -17.63
N THR A 166 -0.61 3.32 -16.91
CA THR A 166 -1.07 3.88 -15.63
C THR A 166 -2.43 4.56 -15.77
N THR A 167 -2.62 5.38 -16.81
CA THR A 167 -3.88 6.10 -17.05
C THR A 167 -5.05 5.14 -17.29
N LEU A 168 -4.84 4.09 -18.08
CA LEU A 168 -5.87 3.07 -18.34
C LEU A 168 -6.22 2.27 -17.08
N THR A 169 -5.21 1.93 -16.26
CA THR A 169 -5.44 1.27 -14.97
C THR A 169 -6.22 2.15 -14.01
N GLU A 170 -5.86 3.43 -13.85
CA GLU A 170 -6.60 4.36 -12.98
C GLU A 170 -8.05 4.56 -13.47
N ARG A 171 -8.27 4.63 -14.78
CA ARG A 171 -9.63 4.68 -15.38
C ARG A 171 -10.42 3.41 -15.08
N CYS A 172 -9.83 2.24 -15.23
CA CYS A 172 -10.50 0.97 -14.91
C CYS A 172 -10.86 0.88 -13.42
N LEU A 173 -9.96 1.31 -12.54
CA LEU A 173 -10.18 1.29 -11.09
C LEU A 173 -11.33 2.20 -10.65
N THR A 174 -11.53 3.33 -11.33
CA THR A 174 -12.50 4.37 -10.98
C THR A 174 -13.79 4.34 -11.80
N ALA A 175 -13.87 3.49 -12.83
CA ALA A 175 -15.04 3.38 -13.68
C ALA A 175 -16.29 2.96 -12.88
N PRO A 176 -17.46 3.60 -13.12
CA PRO A 176 -18.72 3.21 -12.48
C PRO A 176 -19.10 1.76 -12.80
N ARG A 177 -19.59 1.03 -11.79
CA ARG A 177 -20.12 -0.34 -11.91
C ARG A 177 -21.33 -0.51 -11.00
N PRO A 178 -22.22 -1.50 -11.24
CA PRO A 178 -23.39 -1.74 -10.38
C PRO A 178 -23.03 -1.91 -8.90
N ASP A 179 -21.95 -2.63 -8.60
CA ASP A 179 -21.46 -2.86 -7.23
C ASP A 179 -20.47 -1.78 -6.74
N GLY A 180 -20.35 -0.67 -7.47
CA GLY A 180 -19.36 0.38 -7.23
C GLY A 180 -18.00 0.15 -7.91
N PRO A 181 -17.17 1.22 -8.02
CA PRO A 181 -15.85 1.14 -8.65
C PRO A 181 -14.93 0.11 -8.00
N TRP A 182 -14.01 -0.45 -8.78
CA TRP A 182 -13.04 -1.42 -8.27
C TRP A 182 -12.20 -0.87 -7.12
N LEU A 183 -11.79 0.40 -7.20
CA LEU A 183 -10.98 1.05 -6.17
C LEU A 183 -11.68 1.00 -4.80
N ASP A 184 -12.97 1.34 -4.75
CA ASP A 184 -13.75 1.37 -3.52
C ASP A 184 -13.93 -0.04 -2.96
N ARG A 185 -14.19 -1.02 -3.83
CA ARG A 185 -14.31 -2.43 -3.44
C ARG A 185 -13.00 -2.99 -2.88
N VAL A 186 -11.86 -2.65 -3.49
CA VAL A 186 -10.52 -3.03 -2.99
C VAL A 186 -10.24 -2.37 -1.64
N HIS A 187 -10.59 -1.09 -1.47
CA HIS A 187 -10.45 -0.42 -0.19
C HIS A 187 -11.31 -1.06 0.90
N ALA A 188 -12.56 -1.43 0.57
CA ALA A 188 -13.44 -2.14 1.50
C ALA A 188 -12.88 -3.51 1.90
N GLU A 189 -12.37 -4.29 0.94
CA GLU A 189 -11.71 -5.58 1.24
C GLU A 189 -10.50 -5.38 2.17
N ARG A 190 -9.64 -4.39 1.88
CA ARG A 190 -8.45 -4.13 2.69
C ARG A 190 -8.81 -3.67 4.10
N LEU A 191 -9.84 -2.84 4.24
CA LEU A 191 -10.34 -2.40 5.55
C LEU A 191 -10.93 -3.58 6.35
N ALA A 192 -11.71 -4.46 5.71
CA ALA A 192 -12.21 -5.69 6.33
C ALA A 192 -11.09 -6.69 6.65
N ALA A 193 -10.00 -6.72 5.88
CA ALA A 193 -8.82 -7.52 6.21
C ALA A 193 -8.06 -6.96 7.43
N TRP A 194 -7.99 -5.63 7.56
CA TRP A 194 -7.30 -4.95 8.66
C TRP A 194 -7.96 -5.21 10.03
N THR A 195 -9.29 -5.38 10.08
CA THR A 195 -10.00 -5.71 11.33
C THR A 195 -9.89 -7.18 11.73
N ARG A 196 -9.43 -8.07 10.84
CA ARG A 196 -9.23 -9.50 11.12
C ARG A 196 -7.90 -9.73 11.85
N THR A 197 -7.88 -9.45 13.15
CA THR A 197 -6.72 -9.66 14.01
C THR A 197 -6.83 -10.94 14.83
N VAL A 198 -5.71 -11.36 15.45
CA VAL A 198 -5.66 -12.57 16.28
C VAL A 198 -6.48 -12.40 17.56
N THR A 199 -6.44 -11.20 18.16
CA THR A 199 -7.07 -10.95 19.47
C THR A 199 -8.48 -10.36 19.31
N PRO A 200 -9.48 -10.83 20.08
CA PRO A 200 -10.83 -10.28 20.06
C PRO A 200 -10.88 -8.79 20.45
N ALA A 201 -10.05 -8.39 21.42
CA ALA A 201 -9.99 -7.00 21.89
C ALA A 201 -9.52 -6.04 20.78
N LYS A 202 -8.50 -6.43 20.01
CA LYS A 202 -8.02 -5.64 18.87
C LYS A 202 -9.02 -5.66 17.72
N ALA A 203 -9.65 -6.80 17.44
CA ALA A 203 -10.65 -6.92 16.39
C ALA A 203 -11.85 -6.00 16.67
N ALA A 204 -12.33 -5.94 17.91
CA ALA A 204 -13.41 -5.05 18.33
C ALA A 204 -13.02 -3.56 18.20
N LEU A 205 -11.82 -3.19 18.66
CA LEU A 205 -11.32 -1.82 18.56
C LEU A 205 -11.16 -1.37 17.10
N LEU A 206 -10.50 -2.17 16.27
CA LEU A 206 -10.28 -1.86 14.87
C LEU A 206 -11.57 -1.90 14.06
N GLY A 207 -12.54 -2.75 14.44
CA GLY A 207 -13.89 -2.75 13.89
C GLY A 207 -14.61 -1.41 14.10
N ALA A 208 -14.65 -0.93 15.34
CA ALA A 208 -15.22 0.39 15.66
C ALA A 208 -14.46 1.53 14.96
N ALA A 209 -13.13 1.44 14.88
CA ALA A 209 -12.34 2.41 14.12
C ALA A 209 -12.71 2.37 12.63
N ALA A 210 -12.84 1.17 12.02
CA ALA A 210 -13.13 1.01 10.59
C ALA A 210 -14.44 1.71 10.17
N GLU A 211 -15.47 1.71 11.01
CA GLU A 211 -16.72 2.45 10.77
C GLU A 211 -16.47 3.97 10.58
N LEU A 212 -15.51 4.53 11.31
CA LEU A 212 -15.09 5.93 11.19
C LEU A 212 -14.17 6.18 9.98
N LEU A 213 -13.65 5.12 9.37
CA LEU A 213 -12.69 5.18 8.28
C LEU A 213 -13.28 4.82 6.93
N ASP A 214 -14.54 4.38 6.84
CA ASP A 214 -15.15 3.80 5.63
C ASP A 214 -15.04 4.70 4.39
N ARG A 215 -15.20 6.01 4.57
CA ARG A 215 -15.11 7.01 3.49
C ARG A 215 -13.72 7.63 3.37
N PRO A 216 -13.31 8.08 2.16
CA PRO A 216 -12.11 8.88 1.99
C PRO A 216 -12.11 10.12 2.88
N ILE A 217 -10.97 10.40 3.52
CA ILE A 217 -10.80 11.54 4.41
C ILE A 217 -10.25 12.70 3.59
N PRO A 218 -10.97 13.83 3.46
CA PRO A 218 -10.53 14.95 2.65
C PRO A 218 -9.27 15.60 3.22
N SER A 219 -8.40 16.09 2.34
CA SER A 219 -7.26 16.92 2.74
C SER A 219 -7.74 18.24 3.34
N SER A 220 -7.02 18.75 4.34
CA SER A 220 -7.27 20.06 4.93
C SER A 220 -6.00 20.93 4.90
N PRO A 221 -6.06 22.12 4.28
CA PRO A 221 -4.94 23.07 4.28
C PRO A 221 -4.65 23.62 5.69
N ALA A 222 -5.62 23.55 6.61
CA ALA A 222 -5.48 24.01 7.99
C ALA A 222 -4.83 22.96 8.91
N ALA A 223 -4.70 21.71 8.46
CA ALA A 223 -4.01 20.67 9.21
C ALA A 223 -2.48 20.78 9.08
N PHE A 224 -1.78 20.19 10.05
CA PHE A 224 -0.31 20.10 10.08
C PHE A 224 0.40 21.46 10.04
N GLY A 225 -0.16 22.47 10.69
CA GLY A 225 0.36 23.85 10.72
C GLY A 225 1.88 23.94 10.99
N PRO A 226 2.44 23.29 12.01
CA PRO A 226 3.87 23.31 12.29
C PRO A 226 4.72 22.76 11.14
N LEU A 227 4.28 21.68 10.48
CA LEU A 227 5.01 21.13 9.34
C LEU A 227 4.99 22.10 8.15
N ARG A 228 3.85 22.73 7.88
CA ARG A 228 3.75 23.77 6.83
C ARG A 228 4.68 24.94 7.13
N TRP A 229 4.67 25.42 8.37
CA TRP A 229 5.58 26.47 8.83
C TRP A 229 7.04 26.08 8.61
N LEU A 230 7.47 24.89 9.06
CA LEU A 230 8.86 24.47 8.91
C LEU A 230 9.28 24.37 7.43
N LEU A 231 8.40 23.87 6.55
CA LEU A 231 8.67 23.82 5.11
C LEU A 231 8.72 25.21 4.47
N ALA A 232 7.91 26.15 4.95
CA ALA A 232 7.95 27.54 4.51
C ALA A 232 9.29 28.20 4.90
N GLU A 233 9.72 28.08 6.16
CA GLU A 233 11.01 28.59 6.62
C GLU A 233 12.20 27.94 5.87
N ALA A 234 12.12 26.63 5.61
CA ALA A 234 13.16 25.91 4.88
C ALA A 234 13.22 26.27 3.39
N ARG A 235 12.21 26.96 2.83
CA ARG A 235 12.20 27.43 1.44
C ARG A 235 13.30 28.46 1.19
N ASP A 236 13.50 29.36 2.16
CA ASP A 236 14.51 30.42 2.11
C ASP A 236 15.83 30.02 2.80
N GLY A 237 15.86 28.81 3.35
CA GLY A 237 17.01 28.24 4.05
C GLY A 237 17.01 28.64 5.52
N LEU A 238 16.29 27.88 6.35
CA LEU A 238 16.18 28.09 7.78
C LEU A 238 17.57 27.99 8.44
N ALA A 239 17.93 29.01 9.22
CA ALA A 239 19.24 29.09 9.88
C ALA A 239 19.38 28.08 11.02
N LEU A 240 20.54 27.43 11.08
CA LEU A 240 20.93 26.52 12.15
C LEU A 240 22.09 27.13 12.97
N THR A 241 22.17 26.75 14.23
CA THR A 241 23.31 27.05 15.09
C THR A 241 24.53 26.21 14.72
N GLY A 242 25.69 26.49 15.32
CA GLY A 242 26.88 25.64 15.18
C GLY A 242 26.70 24.20 15.69
N ARG A 243 25.67 23.94 16.50
CA ARG A 243 25.26 22.58 16.92
C ARG A 243 24.29 21.91 15.96
N HIS A 244 23.95 22.58 14.85
CA HIS A 244 22.95 22.16 13.87
C HIS A 244 21.53 22.03 14.43
N GLU A 245 21.22 22.90 15.39
CA GLU A 245 19.90 23.09 15.97
C GLU A 245 19.24 24.33 15.35
N ILE A 246 17.92 24.41 15.38
CA ILE A 246 17.19 25.61 14.94
C ILE A 246 17.62 26.80 15.79
N ALA A 247 17.86 27.95 15.15
CA ALA A 247 18.31 29.16 15.84
C ALA A 247 17.32 29.61 16.94
N PRO A 248 17.79 30.05 18.13
CA PRO A 248 16.95 30.42 19.27
C PRO A 248 15.78 31.37 18.96
N GLY A 249 16.00 32.38 18.10
CA GLY A 249 14.95 33.31 17.70
C GLY A 249 13.77 32.61 17.01
N LEU A 250 14.04 31.61 16.15
CA LEU A 250 13.00 30.82 15.51
C LEU A 250 12.38 29.78 16.45
N VAL A 251 13.15 29.27 17.43
CA VAL A 251 12.61 28.38 18.47
C VAL A 251 11.52 29.10 19.27
N ALA A 252 11.77 30.34 19.70
CA ALA A 252 10.80 31.14 20.44
C ALA A 252 9.53 31.41 19.61
N VAL A 253 9.69 31.84 18.36
CA VAL A 253 8.57 32.08 17.43
C VAL A 253 7.70 30.83 17.26
N ALA A 254 8.32 29.65 17.05
CA ALA A 254 7.58 28.40 16.91
C ALA A 254 6.87 27.98 18.21
N ALA A 255 7.56 28.11 19.35
CA ALA A 255 6.99 27.75 20.65
C ALA A 255 5.77 28.62 21.00
N ASP A 256 5.81 29.91 20.67
CA ASP A 256 4.68 30.83 20.80
C ASP A 256 3.54 30.47 19.85
N ALA A 257 3.85 30.31 18.55
CA ALA A 257 2.85 30.08 17.52
C ALA A 257 2.04 28.78 17.74
N PHE A 258 2.69 27.75 18.30
CA PHE A 258 2.09 26.41 18.44
C PHE A 258 1.77 26.01 19.89
N GLY A 259 1.92 26.93 20.86
CA GLY A 259 1.58 26.67 22.25
C GLY A 259 2.44 25.61 22.92
N TRP A 260 3.74 25.54 22.57
CA TRP A 260 4.67 24.57 23.14
C TRP A 260 5.37 25.06 24.41
N ARG A 261 5.04 26.26 24.90
CA ARG A 261 5.58 26.83 26.15
C ARG A 261 5.08 26.14 27.41
N ASP A 262 3.98 25.40 27.32
CA ASP A 262 3.34 24.66 28.41
C ASP A 262 4.23 23.49 28.90
N GLY A 263 5.30 23.84 29.62
CA GLY A 263 6.34 22.93 30.13
C GLY A 263 7.78 23.35 29.80
N ALA A 264 7.99 24.35 28.94
CA ALA A 264 9.32 24.74 28.44
C ALA A 264 9.85 26.07 29.04
N GLY A 265 9.01 26.84 29.74
CA GLY A 265 9.42 28.10 30.39
C GLY A 265 10.02 29.11 29.40
N ASP A 266 11.14 29.71 29.77
CA ASP A 266 11.99 30.55 28.91
C ASP A 266 12.85 29.69 27.96
N ALA A 267 12.24 28.78 27.20
CA ALA A 267 12.95 27.89 26.29
C ALA A 267 13.82 28.69 25.29
N VAL A 268 15.13 28.45 25.32
CA VAL A 268 16.13 29.16 24.50
C VAL A 268 16.77 28.27 23.44
N ALA A 269 16.59 26.94 23.49
CA ALA A 269 17.16 26.00 22.54
C ALA A 269 16.14 25.00 21.99
N GLU A 270 16.41 24.42 20.81
CA GLU A 270 15.56 23.39 20.18
C GLU A 270 15.37 22.17 21.11
N ALA A 271 16.40 21.81 21.89
CA ALA A 271 16.36 20.69 22.82
C ALA A 271 15.31 20.87 23.93
N ASP A 272 14.97 22.11 24.27
CA ASP A 272 14.00 22.46 25.31
C ASP A 272 12.55 22.39 24.78
N VAL A 273 12.38 22.21 23.47
CA VAL A 273 11.07 22.12 22.80
C VAL A 273 10.94 20.77 22.09
N PRO A 274 10.60 19.68 22.83
CA PRO A 274 10.52 18.33 22.26
C PRO A 274 9.66 18.20 21.00
N PRO A 275 8.49 18.85 20.87
CA PRO A 275 7.70 18.83 19.63
C PRO A 275 8.45 19.42 18.42
N LEU A 276 9.24 20.49 18.61
CA LEU A 276 10.03 21.10 17.52
C LEU A 276 11.16 20.16 17.07
N ARG A 277 11.86 19.54 18.03
CA ARG A 277 12.88 18.53 17.73
C ARG A 277 12.28 17.33 16.99
N CYS A 278 11.11 16.86 17.44
CA CYS A 278 10.36 15.79 16.78
C CYS A 278 9.95 16.19 15.35
N LEU A 279 9.43 17.41 15.17
CA LEU A 279 9.02 17.94 13.88
C LEU A 279 10.19 17.96 12.88
N ARG A 280 11.35 18.48 13.30
CA ARG A 280 12.55 18.50 12.46
C ARG A 280 13.02 17.08 12.12
N TYR A 281 12.99 16.17 13.09
CA TYR A 281 13.32 14.76 12.87
C TYR A 281 12.40 14.14 11.81
N VAL A 282 11.08 14.31 11.95
CA VAL A 282 10.07 13.81 11.00
C VAL A 282 10.33 14.39 9.61
N ALA A 283 10.50 15.71 9.49
CA ALA A 283 10.73 16.37 8.21
C ALA A 283 12.02 15.92 7.52
N ALA A 284 13.11 15.74 8.27
CA ALA A 284 14.43 15.42 7.73
C ALA A 284 14.65 13.92 7.48
N ARG A 285 14.20 13.06 8.40
CA ARG A 285 14.53 11.62 8.41
C ARG A 285 13.42 10.76 7.83
N GLU A 286 12.17 11.01 8.24
CA GLU A 286 11.04 10.17 7.81
C GLU A 286 10.49 10.64 6.46
N LEU A 287 10.15 11.93 6.37
CA LEU A 287 9.62 12.52 5.14
C LEU A 287 10.71 12.81 4.12
N ARG A 288 11.95 13.07 4.57
CA ARG A 288 13.05 13.55 3.71
C ARG A 288 12.66 14.79 2.89
N ALA A 289 11.81 15.63 3.46
CA ALA A 289 11.33 16.89 2.86
C ALA A 289 12.36 18.02 2.99
N VAL A 290 13.20 17.96 4.02
CA VAL A 290 14.28 18.91 4.27
C VAL A 290 15.62 18.19 4.41
N ARG A 291 16.71 18.90 4.15
CA ARG A 291 18.07 18.43 4.38
C ARG A 291 18.95 19.55 4.89
N ARG A 292 20.03 19.20 5.59
CA ARG A 292 21.07 20.16 5.96
C ARG A 292 21.93 20.52 4.73
N LEU A 293 22.27 21.78 4.62
CA LEU A 293 23.28 22.31 3.71
C LEU A 293 24.08 23.36 4.47
N GLY A 294 25.28 23.00 4.94
CA GLY A 294 26.07 23.85 5.84
C GLY A 294 25.33 24.14 7.15
N ASP A 295 25.21 25.42 7.47
CA ASP A 295 24.50 25.99 8.61
C ASP A 295 23.01 26.26 8.31
N ARG A 296 22.46 25.70 7.24
CA ARG A 296 21.05 25.87 6.86
C ARG A 296 20.30 24.56 6.70
N LEU A 297 19.00 24.64 6.90
CA LEU A 297 18.03 23.62 6.56
C LEU A 297 17.27 24.06 5.30
N VAL A 298 17.35 23.26 4.23
CA VAL A 298 16.79 23.60 2.92
C VAL A 298 15.83 22.51 2.42
N LEU A 299 14.89 22.89 1.55
CA LEU A 299 13.98 21.93 0.91
C LEU A 299 14.70 20.96 -0.03
N THR A 300 14.33 19.67 0.05
CA THR A 300 14.65 18.66 -0.98
C THR A 300 13.70 18.80 -2.18
N PRO A 301 13.91 18.05 -3.29
CA PRO A 301 12.91 17.99 -4.37
C PRO A 301 11.52 17.57 -3.89
N LEU A 302 11.44 16.63 -2.92
CA LEU A 302 10.17 16.25 -2.31
C LEU A 302 9.57 17.39 -1.49
N GLY A 303 10.37 18.06 -0.65
CA GLY A 303 9.90 19.22 0.11
C GLY A 303 9.34 20.33 -0.78
N ARG A 304 9.99 20.62 -1.91
CA ARG A 304 9.47 21.59 -2.90
C ARG A 304 8.13 21.15 -3.49
N ARG A 305 7.95 19.86 -3.80
CA ARG A 305 6.65 19.34 -4.27
C ARG A 305 5.58 19.41 -3.20
N MET A 306 5.91 19.08 -1.94
CA MET A 306 4.97 19.24 -0.83
C MET A 306 4.53 20.70 -0.64
N VAL A 307 5.40 21.67 -0.88
CA VAL A 307 5.02 23.10 -0.83
C VAL A 307 4.14 23.49 -2.03
N ALA A 308 4.32 22.86 -3.19
CA ALA A 308 3.62 23.20 -4.43
C ALA A 308 2.28 22.46 -4.63
N ASP A 309 2.09 21.30 -4.00
CA ASP A 309 0.96 20.39 -4.22
C ASP A 309 0.39 19.89 -2.89
N GLU A 310 -0.87 20.28 -2.62
CA GLU A 310 -1.60 19.95 -1.38
C GLU A 310 -1.84 18.43 -1.23
N GLN A 311 -2.05 17.69 -2.32
CA GLN A 311 -2.26 16.24 -2.24
C GLN A 311 -0.96 15.54 -1.89
N VAL A 312 0.16 15.99 -2.45
CA VAL A 312 1.50 15.48 -2.09
C VAL A 312 1.83 15.81 -0.63
N PHE A 313 1.52 17.03 -0.18
CA PHE A 313 1.69 17.41 1.23
C PHE A 313 0.86 16.51 2.15
N TRP A 314 -0.44 16.40 1.88
CA TRP A 314 -1.39 15.65 2.70
C TRP A 314 -0.98 14.18 2.81
N ALA A 315 -0.74 13.52 1.68
CA ALA A 315 -0.34 12.11 1.66
C ALA A 315 0.95 11.85 2.45
N ALA A 316 1.93 12.75 2.37
CA ALA A 316 3.18 12.64 3.12
C ALA A 316 2.96 12.89 4.63
N ALA A 317 2.27 13.97 4.99
CA ALA A 317 2.03 14.35 6.39
C ALA A 317 1.18 13.31 7.14
N VAL A 318 0.13 12.78 6.49
CA VAL A 318 -0.72 11.71 7.04
C VAL A 318 0.10 10.46 7.37
N ARG A 319 1.04 10.07 6.51
CA ARG A 319 1.92 8.92 6.79
C ARG A 319 2.82 9.14 8.00
N ALA A 320 3.22 10.39 8.26
CA ALA A 320 4.06 10.74 9.41
C ALA A 320 3.35 10.62 10.76
N VAL A 321 2.01 10.63 10.81
CA VAL A 321 1.24 10.50 12.07
C VAL A 321 1.51 9.17 12.76
N VAL A 322 1.41 8.05 12.01
CA VAL A 322 1.88 6.73 12.49
C VAL A 322 3.41 6.67 12.45
N GLY A 323 3.98 7.22 11.37
CA GLY A 323 5.39 7.24 10.99
C GLY A 323 6.00 5.85 10.82
N THR A 324 7.32 5.75 11.06
CA THR A 324 8.10 4.53 10.78
C THR A 324 8.52 3.79 12.06
N GLY A 325 8.77 2.49 11.97
CA GLY A 325 9.23 1.67 13.08
C GLY A 325 9.22 0.17 12.76
N ASN A 326 9.67 -0.65 13.70
CA ASN A 326 9.47 -2.10 13.65
C ASN A 326 7.98 -2.47 13.87
N ALA A 327 7.65 -3.75 13.71
CA ALA A 327 6.26 -4.23 13.82
C ALA A 327 5.59 -3.88 15.15
N VAL A 328 6.28 -4.06 16.29
CA VAL A 328 5.78 -3.70 17.63
C VAL A 328 5.46 -2.21 17.70
N ALA A 329 6.37 -1.36 17.22
CA ALA A 329 6.21 0.08 17.31
C ALA A 329 5.02 0.58 16.48
N LEU A 330 4.83 0.02 15.27
CA LEU A 330 3.70 0.35 14.41
C LEU A 330 2.37 -0.13 15.02
N ALA A 331 2.33 -1.37 15.53
CA ALA A 331 1.15 -1.93 16.19
C ALA A 331 0.75 -1.12 17.44
N ALA A 332 1.71 -0.74 18.27
CA ALA A 332 1.45 0.09 19.45
C ALA A 332 0.87 1.45 19.07
N ARG A 333 1.44 2.14 18.07
CA ARG A 333 0.91 3.44 17.62
C ARG A 333 -0.45 3.31 16.96
N GLU A 334 -0.67 2.28 16.15
CA GLU A 334 -1.98 1.98 15.56
C GLU A 334 -3.05 1.86 16.64
N VAL A 335 -2.81 1.00 17.65
CA VAL A 335 -3.76 0.78 18.75
C VAL A 335 -3.97 2.06 19.56
N MET A 336 -2.91 2.81 19.87
CA MET A 336 -3.06 4.08 20.60
C MET A 336 -3.91 5.09 19.82
N LEU A 337 -3.69 5.22 18.52
CA LEU A 337 -4.45 6.11 17.66
C LEU A 337 -5.92 5.67 17.53
N ALA A 338 -6.16 4.36 17.38
CA ALA A 338 -7.51 3.81 17.36
C ALA A 338 -8.24 4.03 18.69
N LEU A 339 -7.56 3.82 19.84
CA LEU A 339 -8.11 4.11 21.16
C LEU A 339 -8.50 5.58 21.33
N LEU A 340 -7.63 6.51 20.91
CA LEU A 340 -7.94 7.94 20.99
C LEU A 340 -9.11 8.35 20.09
N LEU A 341 -9.29 7.65 18.97
CA LEU A 341 -10.38 7.91 18.03
C LEU A 341 -11.71 7.31 18.49
N VAL A 342 -11.70 6.09 19.05
CA VAL A 342 -12.91 5.34 19.44
C VAL A 342 -13.34 5.64 20.87
N ASP A 343 -12.40 5.55 21.83
CA ASP A 343 -12.68 5.72 23.27
C ASP A 343 -12.56 7.20 23.69
N GLY A 344 -12.02 8.07 22.83
CA GLY A 344 -11.87 9.50 23.05
C GLY A 344 -10.68 9.88 23.95
N PRO A 345 -10.68 11.12 24.48
CA PRO A 345 -9.59 11.66 25.29
C PRO A 345 -9.28 10.82 26.55
N MET A 346 -8.01 10.54 26.81
CA MET A 346 -7.62 9.74 27.98
C MET A 346 -6.25 10.09 28.56
N PRO A 347 -5.98 9.78 29.86
CA PRO A 347 -4.67 9.97 30.44
C PRO A 347 -3.60 9.10 29.78
N PRO A 348 -2.34 9.56 29.66
CA PRO A 348 -1.23 8.78 29.09
C PRO A 348 -1.06 7.40 29.72
N ALA A 349 -1.18 7.28 31.04
CA ALA A 349 -1.07 5.99 31.74
C ALA A 349 -2.21 5.01 31.38
N ARG A 350 -3.43 5.54 31.14
CA ARG A 350 -4.56 4.72 30.67
C ARG A 350 -4.35 4.28 29.23
N LEU A 351 -3.85 5.17 28.36
CA LEU A 351 -3.52 4.85 26.98
C LEU A 351 -2.46 3.72 26.92
N GLU A 352 -1.41 3.81 27.74
CA GLU A 352 -0.38 2.77 27.86
C GLU A 352 -0.96 1.42 28.29
N ARG A 353 -1.78 1.43 29.35
CA ARG A 353 -2.42 0.21 29.88
C ARG A 353 -3.34 -0.44 28.86
N ARG A 354 -4.25 0.34 28.25
CA ARG A 354 -5.20 -0.14 27.22
C ARG A 354 -4.48 -0.69 26.00
N THR A 355 -3.40 -0.04 25.59
CA THR A 355 -2.59 -0.54 24.46
C THR A 355 -1.99 -1.92 24.76
N ARG A 356 -1.50 -2.14 25.99
CA ARG A 356 -1.00 -3.45 26.42
C ARG A 356 -2.12 -4.49 26.53
N GLU A 357 -3.29 -4.12 27.04
CA GLU A 357 -4.47 -5.01 27.10
C GLU A 357 -4.86 -5.50 25.70
N VAL A 358 -4.84 -4.61 24.70
CA VAL A 358 -5.22 -4.94 23.31
C VAL A 358 -4.14 -5.76 22.59
N LEU A 359 -2.86 -5.47 22.82
CA LEU A 359 -1.73 -6.14 22.16
C LEU A 359 -1.23 -7.41 22.89
N GLY A 360 -1.48 -7.54 24.18
CA GLY A 360 -0.79 -8.50 25.06
C GLY A 360 -0.91 -9.96 24.62
N GLU A 361 -2.02 -10.33 24.00
CA GLU A 361 -2.25 -11.69 23.49
C GLU A 361 -1.48 -12.00 22.19
N GLU A 362 -0.91 -10.99 21.50
CA GLU A 362 -0.13 -11.18 20.26
C GLU A 362 1.38 -11.38 20.51
N TRP A 363 1.87 -11.14 21.73
CA TRP A 363 3.32 -11.11 22.03
C TRP A 363 3.67 -11.97 23.23
N GLU A 364 4.59 -12.92 23.03
CA GLU A 364 5.01 -13.89 24.07
C GLU A 364 5.79 -13.25 25.24
N ASP A 365 6.43 -12.08 25.02
CA ASP A 365 7.25 -11.38 26.02
C ASP A 365 6.57 -10.08 26.51
N GLY A 366 5.79 -10.20 27.59
CA GLY A 366 5.01 -9.10 28.15
C GLY A 366 5.84 -7.95 28.76
N GLU A 367 7.07 -8.21 29.22
CA GLU A 367 7.96 -7.17 29.75
C GLU A 367 8.53 -6.31 28.62
N ARG A 368 9.02 -6.96 27.55
CA ARG A 368 9.47 -6.23 26.35
C ARG A 368 8.35 -5.43 25.72
N LEU A 369 7.14 -6.01 25.65
CA LEU A 369 5.97 -5.27 25.16
C LEU A 369 5.69 -4.04 26.04
N THR A 370 5.78 -4.17 27.36
CA THR A 370 5.52 -3.05 28.28
C THR A 370 6.49 -1.90 28.06
N LEU A 371 7.79 -2.19 27.97
CA LEU A 371 8.81 -1.18 27.68
C LEU A 371 8.58 -0.52 26.31
N ALA A 372 8.31 -1.32 25.28
CA ALA A 372 8.05 -0.82 23.93
C ALA A 372 6.82 0.10 23.89
N VAL A 373 5.70 -0.30 24.51
CA VAL A 373 4.48 0.52 24.56
C VAL A 373 4.73 1.83 25.29
N ARG A 374 5.45 1.82 26.42
CA ARG A 374 5.80 3.04 27.16
C ARG A 374 6.64 4.01 26.32
N GLU A 375 7.66 3.49 25.64
CA GLU A 375 8.49 4.26 24.72
C GLU A 375 7.66 4.84 23.58
N GLN A 376 6.83 4.02 22.93
CA GLN A 376 5.99 4.46 21.83
C GLN A 376 4.96 5.51 22.24
N ARG A 377 4.42 5.43 23.46
CA ARG A 377 3.51 6.45 23.97
C ARG A 377 4.19 7.81 24.08
N LEU A 378 5.42 7.86 24.60
CA LEU A 378 6.19 9.11 24.70
C LEU A 378 6.43 9.71 23.31
N LEU A 379 6.95 8.89 22.39
CA LEU A 379 7.22 9.31 21.01
C LEU A 379 5.96 9.76 20.27
N LEU A 380 4.84 9.06 20.48
CA LEU A 380 3.56 9.41 19.86
C LEU A 380 3.03 10.74 20.40
N CYS A 381 3.12 11.00 21.71
CA CYS A 381 2.65 12.27 22.27
C CYS A 381 3.43 13.47 21.70
N ASP A 382 4.76 13.38 21.65
CA ASP A 382 5.61 14.42 21.05
C ASP A 382 5.28 14.60 19.57
N ARG A 383 5.05 13.50 18.86
CA ARG A 383 4.67 13.50 17.44
C ARG A 383 3.32 14.15 17.19
N LEU A 384 2.29 13.81 17.98
CA LEU A 384 0.97 14.41 17.83
C LEU A 384 1.01 15.90 18.12
N ARG A 385 1.85 16.36 19.07
CA ARG A 385 2.08 17.80 19.29
C ARG A 385 2.84 18.45 18.12
N ALA A 386 3.89 17.79 17.63
CA ALA A 386 4.71 18.26 16.52
C ALA A 386 3.90 18.42 15.22
N LEU A 387 2.91 17.55 15.00
CA LEU A 387 2.04 17.55 13.82
C LEU A 387 0.72 18.29 14.03
N ASP A 388 0.55 18.94 15.18
CA ASP A 388 -0.67 19.66 15.56
C ASP A 388 -1.94 18.80 15.66
N CYS A 389 -1.75 17.50 15.84
CA CYS A 389 -2.82 16.54 16.08
C CYS A 389 -3.30 16.53 17.54
N HIS A 390 -2.46 17.00 18.47
CA HIS A 390 -2.79 17.12 19.88
C HIS A 390 -2.30 18.47 20.41
N ARG A 391 -3.19 19.21 21.06
CA ARG A 391 -2.85 20.38 21.88
C ARG A 391 -3.31 20.16 23.31
N PRO A 392 -2.49 20.46 24.32
CA PRO A 392 -2.94 20.46 25.70
C PRO A 392 -4.04 21.51 25.88
N ASP A 393 -5.25 21.08 26.25
CA ASP A 393 -6.33 21.98 26.66
C ASP A 393 -6.21 22.23 28.18
N PRO A 394 -6.12 23.49 28.65
CA PRO A 394 -6.06 23.82 30.07
C PRO A 394 -7.24 23.26 30.90
N ARG A 395 -8.38 22.96 30.26
CA ARG A 395 -9.57 22.33 30.88
C ARG A 395 -9.47 20.81 30.94
N LEU A 396 -8.68 20.20 30.07
CA LEU A 396 -8.48 18.75 29.95
C LEU A 396 -7.04 18.35 30.31
N ARG A 397 -6.43 19.05 31.28
CA ARG A 397 -5.04 18.85 31.69
C ARG A 397 -4.75 17.38 31.98
N GLY A 398 -3.63 16.91 31.46
CA GLY A 398 -3.16 15.53 31.66
C GLY A 398 -3.85 14.50 30.77
N LEU A 399 -4.75 14.90 29.86
CA LEU A 399 -5.31 14.02 28.84
C LEU A 399 -4.57 14.17 27.51
N VAL A 400 -4.49 13.07 26.77
CA VAL A 400 -4.17 13.09 25.34
C VAL A 400 -5.48 13.36 24.60
N VAL A 401 -5.56 14.50 23.91
CA VAL A 401 -6.79 15.00 23.26
C VAL A 401 -6.46 15.31 21.81
N LEU A 402 -7.22 14.72 20.87
CA LEU A 402 -7.08 15.09 19.46
C LEU A 402 -7.69 16.47 19.21
N THR A 403 -7.00 17.32 18.46
CA THR A 403 -7.62 18.53 17.91
C THR A 403 -8.60 18.14 16.80
N PRO A 404 -9.51 19.03 16.34
CA PRO A 404 -10.37 18.71 15.19
C PRO A 404 -9.58 18.31 13.93
N TYR A 405 -8.44 18.98 13.68
CA TYR A 405 -7.54 18.60 12.59
C TYR A 405 -6.72 17.34 12.90
N GLY A 406 -6.44 17.09 14.18
CA GLY A 406 -5.83 15.86 14.66
C GLY A 406 -6.70 14.64 14.46
N GLU A 407 -7.99 14.74 14.72
CA GLU A 407 -8.95 13.68 14.44
C GLU A 407 -8.99 13.37 12.94
N LEU A 408 -9.06 14.40 12.10
CA LEU A 408 -8.98 14.26 10.65
C LEU A 408 -7.67 13.56 10.21
N ALA A 409 -6.53 14.02 10.74
CA ALA A 409 -5.21 13.47 10.43
C ALA A 409 -5.05 12.02 10.91
N VAL A 410 -5.55 11.69 12.10
CA VAL A 410 -5.52 10.34 12.66
C VAL A 410 -6.40 9.39 11.87
N ARG A 411 -7.61 9.82 11.49
CA ARG A 411 -8.50 9.04 10.61
C ARG A 411 -7.83 8.78 9.27
N ALA A 412 -7.28 9.82 8.64
CA ALA A 412 -6.55 9.66 7.38
C ALA A 412 -5.34 8.72 7.53
N ALA A 413 -4.62 8.79 8.66
CA ALA A 413 -3.42 7.99 8.89
C ALA A 413 -3.73 6.51 9.14
N LEU A 414 -4.76 6.21 9.93
CA LEU A 414 -5.24 4.86 10.15
C LEU A 414 -5.81 4.26 8.86
N ARG A 415 -6.62 5.02 8.10
CA ARG A 415 -7.10 4.55 6.78
C ARG A 415 -5.92 4.28 5.84
N ALA A 416 -4.99 5.22 5.72
CA ALA A 416 -3.79 5.03 4.91
C ALA A 416 -2.85 3.94 5.44
N HIS A 417 -3.01 3.48 6.68
CA HIS A 417 -2.31 2.31 7.24
C HIS A 417 -3.02 1.01 6.86
N ALA A 418 -4.33 0.92 7.08
CA ALA A 418 -5.17 -0.22 6.73
C ALA A 418 -5.11 -0.54 5.23
N LEU A 419 -5.04 0.49 4.38
CA LEU A 419 -5.03 0.35 2.93
C LEU A 419 -3.64 0.07 2.33
N ARG A 420 -2.56 0.03 3.11
CA ARG A 420 -1.20 -0.20 2.56
C ARG A 420 -1.10 -1.58 1.91
N PRO A 421 -0.21 -1.76 0.93
CA PRO A 421 0.20 -3.10 0.56
C PRO A 421 0.93 -3.75 1.74
N HIS A 422 0.27 -4.67 2.45
CA HIS A 422 0.96 -5.53 3.41
C HIS A 422 1.50 -6.76 2.67
N PRO A 423 2.70 -7.26 3.02
CA PRO A 423 2.96 -8.67 2.82
C PRO A 423 1.96 -9.39 3.72
N VAL A 424 0.92 -10.00 3.13
CA VAL A 424 0.09 -10.92 3.90
C VAL A 424 1.06 -12.00 4.38
N LEU A 425 1.27 -12.08 5.69
CA LEU A 425 1.92 -13.25 6.26
C LEU A 425 1.04 -14.44 5.86
N PRO A 426 1.57 -15.47 5.17
CA PRO A 426 0.82 -16.70 5.00
C PRO A 426 0.37 -17.17 6.39
N ARG A 427 -0.92 -17.46 6.51
CA ARG A 427 -1.49 -18.07 7.72
C ARG A 427 -0.88 -19.44 7.96
#